data_AF-A0A924R502-F1
#
_entry.id   AF-A0A924R502-F1
#
_cell.length_a   1.000
_cell.length_b   1.000
_cell.length_c   1.000
_cell.angle_alpha   90.00
_cell.angle_beta   90.00
_cell.angle_gamma   90.00
#
_symmetry.space_group_name_H-M   'P 1'
#
loop_
_entity.id
_entity.type
_entity.pdbx_description
1 polymer ?
#
loop_
_entity_poly.entity_id
_entity_poly.type
_entity_poly.pdbx_seq_one_letter_code
_entity_poly.pdbx_strand_id
1 'polypeptide(L)' 'QVENGHYLRIYMGHLRHKLEDDPAQPRYLITETAVGYRLMLPA' A
#
# COMPACT_ATOMS: atom_id res chain seq x y z
N GLN A 1 2.23 -22.27 0.92
CA GLN A 1 2.51 -20.97 1.54
C GLN A 1 2.13 -19.86 0.56
N VAL A 2 0.91 -19.34 0.66
CA VAL A 2 0.37 -18.22 -0.16
C VAL A 2 -0.43 -17.22 0.73
N GLU A 3 -0.57 -17.50 2.03
CA GLU A 3 -1.39 -16.68 2.94
C GLU A 3 -0.87 -15.24 3.11
N ASN A 4 0.45 -15.05 3.17
CA ASN A 4 1.05 -13.74 3.50
C ASN A 4 0.70 -12.63 2.49
N GLY A 5 0.56 -12.98 1.20
CA GLY A 5 0.27 -12.00 0.16
C GLY A 5 -1.13 -11.40 0.26
N HIS A 6 -2.10 -12.21 0.71
CA HIS A 6 -3.47 -11.73 0.92
C HIS A 6 -3.55 -10.77 2.10
N TYR A 7 -2.90 -11.11 3.22
CA TYR A 7 -2.81 -10.23 4.39
C TYR A 7 -2.13 -8.91 4.07
N LEU A 8 -1.02 -8.92 3.32
CA LEU A 8 -0.31 -7.70 2.94
C LEU A 8 -1.22 -6.73 2.20
N ARG A 9 -2.03 -7.21 1.24
CA ARG A 9 -2.95 -6.35 0.49
C ARG A 9 -4.06 -5.76 1.38
N ILE A 10 -4.61 -6.54 2.30
CA ILE A 10 -5.62 -6.07 3.26
C ILE A 10 -5.03 -4.96 4.14
N TYR A 11 -3.89 -5.23 4.77
CA TYR A 11 -3.26 -4.26 5.66
C TYR A 11 -2.77 -3.01 4.93
N MET A 12 -2.29 -3.12 3.69
CA MET A 12 -1.99 -1.94 2.87
C MET A 12 -3.25 -1.12 2.57
N GLY A 13 -4.39 -1.76 2.33
CA GLY A 13 -5.68 -1.07 2.24
C GLY A 13 -6.02 -0.30 3.52
N HIS A 14 -5.84 -0.92 4.68
CA HIS A 14 -6.06 -0.27 5.99
C HIS A 14 -5.09 0.89 6.24
N LEU A 15 -3.82 0.75 5.86
CA LEU A 15 -2.82 1.82 6.02
C LEU A 15 -3.14 3.01 5.13
N ARG A 16 -3.52 2.78 3.86
CA ARG A 16 -3.93 3.86 2.96
C ARG A 16 -5.13 4.64 3.49
N HIS A 17 -6.14 3.95 4.04
CA HIS A 17 -7.29 4.61 4.68
C HIS A 17 -6.92 5.47 5.89
N LYS A 18 -5.79 5.22 6.54
CA LYS A 18 -5.36 5.96 7.73
C LYS A 18 -4.38 7.08 7.42
N LEU A 19 -3.61 6.97 6.34
CA LEU A 19 -2.43 7.79 6.08
C LEU A 19 -2.51 8.60 4.78
N GLU A 20 -3.31 8.18 3.81
CA GLU A 20 -3.47 8.89 2.54
C GLU A 20 -4.67 9.83 2.62
N ASP A 21 -4.58 10.99 1.98
CA ASP A 21 -5.71 11.91 1.83
C ASP A 21 -6.83 11.27 0.97
N ASP A 22 -6.44 10.60 -0.12
CA ASP A 22 -7.31 9.76 -0.95
C ASP A 22 -6.70 8.35 -1.06
N PRO A 23 -7.27 7.33 -0.40
CA PRO A 23 -6.77 5.95 -0.47
C PRO A 23 -6.76 5.34 -1.88
N ALA A 24 -7.58 5.86 -2.80
CA ALA A 24 -7.61 5.43 -4.20
C ALA A 24 -6.49 6.07 -5.05
N GLN A 25 -5.90 7.17 -4.57
CA GLN A 25 -4.79 7.89 -5.19
C GLN A 25 -3.61 8.01 -4.21
N PRO A 26 -2.97 6.89 -3.83
CA PRO A 26 -1.94 6.90 -2.80
C PRO A 26 -0.69 7.69 -3.25
N ARG A 27 -0.21 8.58 -2.38
CA ARG A 27 1.00 9.39 -2.55
C ARG A 27 2.19 8.83 -1.79
N TYR A 28 1.95 8.18 -0.65
CA TYR A 28 3.00 7.66 0.22
C TYR A 28 3.22 6.16 0.01
N LEU A 29 2.15 5.38 -0.12
CA LEU A 29 2.19 3.92 -0.13
C LEU A 29 1.94 3.36 -1.53
N ILE A 30 2.97 3.34 -2.38
CA ILE A 30 2.86 2.99 -3.81
C ILE A 30 2.94 1.49 -4.02
N THR A 31 2.12 0.99 -4.94
CA THR A 31 2.24 -0.40 -5.43
C THR A 31 3.28 -0.45 -6.54
N GLU A 32 4.31 -1.26 -6.34
CA GLU A 32 5.24 -1.67 -7.39
C GLU A 32 4.80 -3.03 -7.94
N THR A 33 4.27 -3.01 -9.16
CA THR A 33 3.78 -4.21 -9.83
C THR A 33 4.85 -5.31 -9.87
N ALA A 34 4.45 -6.53 -9.51
CA ALA A 34 5.31 -7.72 -9.40
C ALA A 34 6.42 -7.68 -8.34
N VAL A 35 6.53 -6.58 -7.57
CA VAL A 35 7.53 -6.44 -6.50
C VAL A 35 6.86 -6.36 -5.13
N GLY A 36 5.91 -5.44 -4.93
CA GLY A 36 5.29 -5.20 -3.64
C GLY A 36 4.86 -3.75 -3.45
N TYR A 37 5.25 -3.16 -2.32
CA TYR A 37 4.90 -1.79 -1.97
C TYR A 37 6.14 -0.97 -1.58
N ARG A 38 6.12 0.31 -1.92
CA ARG A 38 7.19 1.26 -1.60
C ARG A 38 6.61 2.46 -0.84
N LEU A 39 7.32 2.85 0.20
CA LEU A 39 7.12 4.12 0.87
C LEU A 39 7.82 5.24 0.09
N MET A 40 7.08 6.26 -0.31
CA MET A 40 7.61 7.49 -0.89
C MET A 40 7.28 8.66 0.02
N LEU A 41 8.22 9.59 0.11
CA LEU A 41 7.97 10.89 0.72
C LEU A 41 7.80 11.89 -0.43
N PRO A 42 6.67 12.61 -0.51
CA PRO A 42 6.52 13.69 -1.47
C PRO A 42 7.59 14.76 -1.18
N ALA A 43 8.14 15.34 -2.24
CA ALA A 43 9.02 16.49 -2.16
C ALA A 43 8.28 17.74 -1.67
#